data_AF-A0A554MV22-F1
#
_entry.id   AF-A0A554MV22-F1
#
_cell.length_a   1.000
_cell.length_b   1.000
_cell.length_c   1.000
_cell.angle_alpha   90.00
_cell.angle_beta   90.00
_cell.angle_gamma   90.00
#
_symmetry.space_group_name_H-M   'P 1'
#
loop_
_entity.id
_entity.type
_entity.pdbx_description
1 polymer ?
#
loop_
_entity_poly.entity_id
_entity_poly.type
_entity_poly.pdbx_seq_one_letter_code
_entity_poly.pdbx_strand_id
1 'polypeptide(L)'
;MEQITVRLPGELLAELEAEADDAGVSRSEYMREVLRTREHTDALRDRIADKEARIDQLEAQLARRSQVEEQIEALPDKLRETQPSYQERRQRLLDEASLAQRLKWKLTGVPVGQGVNGQQ
;
A
#
# COMPACT_ATOMS: atom_id res chain seq x y z
N MET A 1 40.15 25.85 16.99
CA MET A 1 38.96 25.48 17.80
C MET A 1 38.65 26.64 18.70
N GLU A 2 37.39 27.06 18.75
CA GLU A 2 36.94 28.10 19.68
C GLU A 2 36.71 27.46 21.06
N GLN A 3 37.25 28.09 22.10
CA GLN A 3 37.13 27.57 23.47
C GLN A 3 35.93 28.22 24.14
N ILE A 4 34.96 27.38 24.54
CA ILE A 4 33.74 27.81 25.23
C ILE A 4 33.82 27.29 26.66
N THR A 5 33.62 28.18 27.64
CA THR A 5 33.54 27.81 29.05
C THR A 5 32.08 27.62 29.43
N VAL A 6 31.74 26.42 29.91
CA VAL A 6 30.40 26.08 30.38
C VAL A 6 30.45 25.86 31.89
N ARG A 7 29.46 26.39 32.62
CA ARG A 7 29.28 26.07 34.04
C ARG A 7 28.36 24.87 34.19
N LEU A 8 28.82 23.86 34.91
CA LEU A 8 28.06 22.66 35.22
C LEU A 8 27.83 22.57 36.73
N PRO A 9 26.73 21.97 37.20
CA PRO A 9 26.56 21.58 38.59
C PRO A 9 27.74 20.72 39.07
N GLY A 10 28.16 20.88 40.32
CA GLY A 10 29.33 20.16 40.86
C GLY A 10 29.14 18.64 40.88
N GLU A 11 27.92 18.18 41.14
CA GLU A 11 27.55 16.76 41.10
C GLU A 11 27.73 16.15 39.70
N LEU A 12 27.21 16.83 38.66
CA LEU A 12 27.36 16.42 37.27
C LEU A 12 28.82 16.44 36.82
N LEU A 13 29.60 17.41 37.31
CA LEU A 13 31.03 17.48 37.01
C LEU A 13 31.78 16.28 37.59
N ALA A 14 31.47 15.89 38.83
CA ALA A 14 32.08 14.73 39.49
C ALA A 14 31.69 13.41 38.80
N GLU A 15 30.44 13.29 38.37
CA GLU A 15 29.96 12.13 37.61
C GLU A 15 30.69 12.02 36.27
N LEU A 16 30.79 13.12 35.51
CA LEU A 16 31.54 13.15 34.25
C LEU A 16 33.04 12.85 34.41
N GLU A 17 33.64 13.24 35.53
CA GLU A 17 35.03 12.87 35.84
C GLU A 17 35.17 11.38 36.11
N ALA A 18 34.29 10.80 36.94
CA ALA A 18 34.30 9.38 37.23
C ALA A 18 34.11 8.53 35.97
N GLU A 19 33.13 8.86 35.12
CA GLU A 19 32.89 8.14 33.86
C GLU A 19 34.05 8.28 32.86
N ALA A 20 34.69 9.46 32.82
CA ALA A 20 35.85 9.68 31.96
C ALA A 20 37.07 8.89 32.45
N ASP A 21 37.28 8.83 33.76
CA ASP A 21 38.33 8.03 34.39
C ASP A 21 38.12 6.52 34.13
N ASP A 22 36.88 6.03 34.26
CA ASP A 22 36.50 4.65 33.94
C ASP A 22 36.74 4.31 32.46
N ALA A 23 36.48 5.27 31.56
CA ALA A 23 36.76 5.16 30.14
C ALA A 23 38.25 5.39 29.77
N GLY A 24 39.09 5.78 30.73
CA GLY A 24 40.52 6.04 30.54
C GLY A 24 40.82 7.25 29.65
N VAL A 25 39.93 8.22 29.59
CA VAL A 25 40.04 9.42 28.73
C VAL A 25 39.90 10.70 29.55
N SER A 26 40.32 11.84 29.00
CA SER A 26 40.06 13.13 29.65
C SER A 26 38.57 13.45 29.65
N ARG A 27 38.07 14.14 30.69
CA ARG A 27 36.70 14.66 30.77
C ARG A 27 36.24 15.37 29.49
N SER A 28 37.09 16.22 28.90
CA SER A 28 36.75 16.91 27.65
C SER A 28 36.60 15.99 26.46
N GLU A 29 37.37 14.90 26.40
CA GLU A 29 37.20 13.89 25.34
C GLU A 29 35.95 13.05 25.57
N TYR A 30 35.69 12.66 26.81
CA TYR A 30 34.47 11.97 27.19
C TYR A 30 33.22 12.78 26.83
N MET A 31 33.19 14.07 27.19
CA MET A 31 32.10 14.97 26.81
C MET A 31 31.92 15.08 25.30
N ARG A 32 33.02 15.14 24.52
CA ARG A 32 32.93 15.16 23.06
C ARG A 32 32.33 13.86 22.53
N GLU A 33 32.72 12.72 23.09
CA GLU A 33 32.21 11.42 22.67
C GLU A 33 30.72 11.26 23.00
N VAL A 34 30.28 11.69 24.18
CA VAL A 34 28.87 11.70 24.56
C VAL A 34 28.05 12.54 23.59
N LEU A 35 28.54 13.73 23.21
CA LEU A 35 27.85 14.60 22.25
C LEU A 35 27.77 13.97 20.86
N ARG A 36 28.89 13.43 20.34
CA ARG A 36 28.90 12.73 19.04
C ARG A 36 27.96 11.52 19.04
N THR A 37 27.99 10.72 20.10
CA THR A 37 27.17 9.52 20.24
C THR A 37 25.69 9.88 20.31
N ARG A 38 25.35 10.96 21.02
CA ARG A 38 23.99 11.47 21.09
C ARG A 38 23.49 11.91 19.72
N GLU A 39 24.24 12.74 19.00
CA GLU A 39 23.89 13.18 17.65
C GLU A 39 23.71 11.98 16.71
N HIS A 40 24.60 10.98 16.79
CA HIS A 40 24.49 9.76 16.01
C HIS A 40 23.23 8.95 16.36
N THR A 41 22.94 8.82 17.65
CA THR A 41 21.75 8.10 18.13
C THR A 41 20.47 8.79 17.68
N ASP A 42 20.40 10.11 17.76
CA ASP A 42 19.25 10.89 17.31
C ASP A 42 19.07 10.76 15.79
N ALA A 43 20.16 10.84 15.00
CA ALA A 43 20.10 10.61 13.56
C ALA A 43 19.64 9.18 13.19
N LEU A 44 20.03 8.17 13.97
CA LEU A 44 19.56 6.80 13.77
C LEU A 44 18.07 6.66 14.11
N ARG A 45 17.60 7.29 15.19
CA ARG A 45 16.18 7.31 15.55
C ARG A 45 15.34 7.93 14.46
N ASP A 46 15.74 9.09 13.94
CA ASP A 46 15.03 9.76 12.85
C ASP A 46 14.95 8.86 11.61
N ARG A 47 16.07 8.21 11.25
CA ARG A 47 16.11 7.28 10.12
C ARG A 47 15.22 6.05 10.32
N ILE A 48 15.09 5.55 11.55
CA ILE A 48 14.19 4.44 11.87
C ILE A 48 12.74 4.90 11.73
N ALA A 49 12.39 6.06 12.29
CA ALA A 49 11.05 6.62 12.19
C ALA A 49 10.62 6.82 10.72
N ASP A 50 11.51 7.35 9.88
CA ASP A 50 11.26 7.50 8.43
C ASP A 50 11.01 6.15 7.74
N LYS A 51 11.76 5.12 8.12
CA LYS A 51 11.62 3.77 7.56
C LYS A 51 10.31 3.12 8.00
N GLU A 52 9.94 3.26 9.27
CA GLU A 52 8.67 2.76 9.81
C GLU A 52 7.49 3.43 9.10
N ALA A 53 7.50 4.76 8.98
CA ALA A 53 6.47 5.48 8.23
C ALA A 53 6.37 5.03 6.77
N ARG A 54 7.50 4.71 6.12
CA ARG A 54 7.51 4.18 4.76
C ARG A 54 6.97 2.75 4.68
N ILE A 55 7.26 1.90 5.66
CA ILE A 55 6.71 0.55 5.76
C ILE A 55 5.20 0.63 5.89
N ASP A 56 4.67 1.42 6.83
CA ASP A 56 3.23 1.61 7.03
C ASP A 56 2.54 2.08 5.73
N GLN A 57 3.17 3.01 5.01
CA GLN A 57 2.65 3.50 3.73
C GLN A 57 2.61 2.38 2.66
N LEU A 58 3.61 1.51 2.62
CA LEU A 58 3.69 0.41 1.66
C LEU A 58 2.70 -0.71 2.02
N GLU A 59 2.56 -1.04 3.30
CA GLU A 59 1.56 -2.00 3.78
C GLU A 59 0.15 -1.52 3.47
N ALA A 60 -0.15 -0.24 3.71
CA ALA A 60 -1.43 0.36 3.33
C ALA A 60 -1.68 0.33 1.81
N GLN A 61 -0.62 0.40 0.98
CA GLN A 61 -0.76 0.25 -0.47
C GLN A 61 -1.02 -1.21 -0.87
N LEU A 62 -0.31 -2.16 -0.26
CA LEU A 62 -0.50 -3.59 -0.51
C LEU A 62 -1.91 -4.04 -0.10
N ALA A 63 -2.40 -3.61 1.07
CA ALA A 63 -3.76 -3.90 1.52
C ALA A 63 -4.81 -3.39 0.52
N ARG A 64 -4.65 -2.15 0.02
CA ARG A 64 -5.53 -1.58 -1.01
C ARG A 64 -5.48 -2.37 -2.31
N ARG A 65 -4.29 -2.78 -2.76
CA ARG A 65 -4.14 -3.59 -3.98
C ARG A 65 -4.80 -4.96 -3.82
N SER A 66 -4.59 -5.63 -2.70
CA SER A 66 -5.21 -6.92 -2.41
C SER A 66 -6.74 -6.83 -2.43
N GLN A 67 -7.32 -5.76 -1.87
CA GLN A 67 -8.77 -5.54 -1.92
C GLN A 67 -9.28 -5.31 -3.35
N VAL A 68 -8.51 -4.63 -4.19
CA VAL A 68 -8.86 -4.42 -5.60
C VAL A 68 -8.74 -5.72 -6.39
N GLU A 69 -7.71 -6.52 -6.14
CA GLU A 69 -7.52 -7.85 -6.76
C GLU A 69 -8.69 -8.78 -6.41
N GLU A 70 -9.11 -8.84 -5.15
CA GLU A 70 -10.28 -9.61 -4.72
C GLU A 70 -11.56 -9.14 -5.44
N GLN A 71 -11.75 -7.83 -5.57
CA GLN A 71 -12.89 -7.28 -6.32
C GLN A 71 -12.84 -7.68 -7.78
N ILE A 72 -11.67 -7.64 -8.42
CA ILE A 72 -11.46 -8.04 -9.82
C ILE A 72 -11.75 -9.54 -9.99
N GLU A 73 -11.27 -10.39 -9.07
CA GLU A 73 -11.50 -11.83 -9.10
C GLU A 73 -12.99 -12.17 -8.94
N ALA A 74 -13.76 -11.36 -8.22
CA ALA A 74 -15.21 -11.51 -8.09
C ALA A 74 -16.02 -10.98 -9.30
N LEU A 75 -15.44 -10.18 -10.20
CA LEU A 75 -16.16 -9.60 -11.35
C LEU A 75 -16.68 -10.66 -12.36
N PRO A 76 -15.91 -11.69 -12.76
CA PRO A 76 -16.38 -12.73 -13.68
C PRO A 76 -17.63 -13.46 -13.17
N ASP A 77 -17.68 -13.78 -11.88
CA ASP A 77 -18.82 -14.49 -11.31
C ASP A 77 -20.05 -13.59 -11.19
N LYS A 78 -19.88 -12.33 -10.76
CA LYS A 78 -20.96 -11.33 -10.82
C LYS A 78 -21.49 -11.11 -12.23
N LEU A 79 -20.61 -11.13 -13.23
CA LEU A 79 -21.00 -11.00 -14.64
C LEU A 79 -21.80 -12.22 -15.13
N ARG A 80 -21.48 -13.43 -14.65
CA ARG A 80 -22.25 -14.66 -14.92
C ARG A 80 -23.62 -14.65 -14.24
N GLU A 81 -23.72 -14.13 -13.02
CA GLU A 81 -24.99 -14.01 -12.29
C GLU A 81 -25.95 -12.98 -12.92
N THR A 82 -25.40 -11.88 -13.46
CA THR A 82 -26.20 -10.76 -13.99
C THR A 82 -26.57 -10.94 -15.46
N GLN A 83 -25.80 -11.71 -16.25
CA GLN A 83 -26.14 -11.96 -17.65
C GLN A 83 -26.98 -13.22 -17.80
N PRO A 84 -28.19 -13.15 -18.42
CA PRO A 84 -28.88 -14.36 -18.83
C PRO A 84 -27.96 -15.16 -19.75
N SER A 85 -27.88 -16.48 -19.48
CA SER A 85 -27.05 -17.38 -20.27
C SER A 85 -27.36 -17.19 -21.76
N TYR A 86 -26.34 -17.31 -22.62
CA TYR A 86 -26.53 -17.28 -24.08
C TYR A 86 -27.69 -18.20 -24.49
N GLN A 87 -27.85 -19.34 -23.79
CA GLN A 87 -28.92 -20.30 -24.02
C GLN A 87 -30.30 -19.72 -23.67
N GLU A 88 -30.44 -19.02 -22.55
CA GLU A 88 -31.70 -18.39 -22.13
C GLU A 88 -32.10 -17.25 -23.06
N ARG A 89 -31.14 -16.40 -23.47
CA ARG A 89 -31.37 -15.34 -24.46
C ARG A 89 -31.83 -15.90 -25.80
N ARG A 90 -31.18 -16.96 -26.26
CA ARG A 90 -31.56 -17.66 -27.49
C ARG A 90 -32.93 -18.31 -27.38
N GLN A 91 -33.26 -18.90 -26.24
CA GLN A 91 -34.54 -19.58 -26.03
C GLN A 91 -35.71 -18.58 -26.02
N ARG A 92 -35.57 -17.44 -25.32
CA ARG A 92 -36.56 -16.36 -25.37
C ARG A 92 -36.80 -15.83 -26.78
N LEU A 93 -35.72 -15.59 -27.53
CA LEU A 93 -35.83 -15.15 -28.93
C LEU A 93 -36.55 -16.19 -29.79
N LEU A 94 -36.28 -17.48 -29.58
CA LEU A 94 -36.96 -18.55 -30.31
C LEU A 94 -38.44 -18.64 -29.92
N ASP A 95 -38.77 -18.48 -28.63
CA ASP A 95 -40.14 -18.55 -28.12
C ASP A 95 -41.02 -17.41 -28.64
N GLU A 96 -40.47 -16.20 -28.77
CA GLU A 96 -41.16 -15.04 -29.36
C GLU A 96 -41.19 -15.05 -30.90
N ALA A 97 -40.33 -15.84 -31.55
CA ALA A 97 -40.21 -15.83 -33.00
C ALA A 97 -41.27 -16.68 -33.72
N SER A 98 -41.80 -16.11 -34.80
CA SER A 98 -42.67 -16.82 -35.75
C SER A 98 -41.93 -17.94 -36.51
N LEU A 99 -42.67 -18.92 -37.03
CA LEU A 99 -42.11 -20.09 -37.73
C LEU A 99 -41.16 -19.71 -38.89
N ALA A 100 -41.47 -18.64 -39.63
CA ALA A 100 -40.62 -18.14 -40.71
C ALA A 100 -39.29 -17.56 -40.18
N GLN A 101 -39.32 -16.87 -39.04
CA GLN A 101 -38.12 -16.32 -38.39
C GLN A 101 -37.23 -17.44 -37.84
N ARG A 102 -37.81 -18.50 -37.26
CA ARG A 102 -37.06 -19.68 -36.80
C ARG A 102 -36.35 -20.39 -37.95
N LEU A 103 -37.00 -20.51 -39.10
CA LEU A 103 -36.40 -21.12 -40.30
C LEU A 103 -35.22 -20.28 -40.82
N LYS A 104 -35.39 -18.94 -40.87
CA LYS A 104 -34.34 -18.01 -41.24
C LYS A 104 -33.13 -18.14 -40.31
N TRP A 105 -33.34 -18.18 -39.00
CA TRP A 105 -32.25 -18.30 -38.03
C TRP A 105 -31.58 -19.67 -38.00
N LYS A 106 -32.24 -20.73 -38.45
CA LYS A 106 -31.58 -22.02 -38.69
C LYS A 106 -30.55 -21.93 -39.82
N LEU A 107 -30.76 -21.03 -40.78
CA LEU A 107 -29.88 -20.81 -41.92
C LEU A 107 -28.79 -19.75 -41.64
N THR A 108 -29.15 -18.67 -40.92
CA THR A 108 -28.26 -17.50 -40.72
C THR A 108 -27.64 -17.41 -39.32
N GLY A 109 -28.04 -18.28 -38.39
CA GLY A 109 -27.74 -18.14 -36.96
C GLY A 109 -28.71 -17.18 -36.26
N VAL A 110 -28.88 -17.36 -34.93
CA VAL A 110 -29.73 -16.51 -34.08
C VAL A 110 -28.95 -15.27 -33.64
N PRO A 111 -29.44 -14.04 -33.86
CA PRO A 111 -28.74 -12.81 -33.51
C PRO A 111 -28.86 -12.53 -32.00
N VAL A 112 -27.93 -13.04 -31.21
CA VAL A 112 -27.91 -12.84 -29.74
C VAL A 112 -27.02 -11.67 -29.27
N GLY A 113 -26.37 -10.96 -30.20
CA GLY A 113 -25.31 -9.99 -29.89
C GLY A 113 -25.48 -8.57 -30.43
N GLN A 114 -26.60 -8.25 -31.11
CA GLN A 114 -26.85 -6.88 -31.57
C GLN A 114 -27.69 -6.16 -30.52
N GLY A 115 -27.02 -5.38 -29.68
CA GLY A 115 -27.68 -4.27 -28.99
C GLY A 115 -28.38 -3.41 -30.04
N VAL A 116 -29.66 -3.16 -29.83
CA VAL A 116 -30.48 -2.28 -30.65
C VAL A 116 -29.94 -0.86 -30.46
N ASN A 117 -28.96 -0.48 -31.27
CA ASN A 117 -28.59 0.90 -31.50
C ASN A 117 -29.09 1.27 -32.88
N GLY A 118 -30.19 2.03 -32.91
CA GLY A 118 -30.78 2.56 -34.13
C GLY A 118 -32.30 2.47 -34.12
N GLN A 119 -32.96 3.46 -33.52
CA GLN A 119 -33.78 4.43 -34.26
C GLN A 119 -34.33 5.50 -33.30
N GLN A 120 -34.36 6.70 -33.85
CA GLN A 120 -34.82 8.02 -33.39
C GLN A 120 -35.93 8.05 -32.32
#